data_AF-A0AAW7SKT3-F1
#
_entry.id   AF-A0AAW7SKT3-F1
#
_cell.length_a   1.000
_cell.length_b   1.000
_cell.length_c   1.000
_cell.angle_alpha   90.00
_cell.angle_beta   90.00
_cell.angle_gamma   90.00
#
_symmetry.space_group_name_H-M   'P 1'
#
loop_
_entity.id
_entity.type
_entity.pdbx_description
1 polymer ?
#
loop_
_entity_poly.entity_id
_entity_poly.type
_entity_poly.pdbx_seq_one_letter_code
_entity_poly.pdbx_strand_id
1 'polypeptide(L)'
;MTLMTNPTQAVLTLDALVDTCARFDPSDADQRLIVRTMVVPMLARRLKWLELLLRACPHSPATRAMFEQVERALACASSRLDGPRLPPAGAADTAQPA
;
A
#
# COMPACT_ATOMS: atom_id res chain seq x y z
N MET A 1 -9.21 32.75 22.62
CA MET A 1 -8.13 31.86 22.17
C MET A 1 -8.71 30.90 21.16
N THR A 2 -8.58 31.21 19.88
CA THR A 2 -9.16 30.42 18.79
C THR A 2 -8.26 29.21 18.56
N LEU A 3 -8.76 28.03 18.92
CA LEU A 3 -8.09 26.75 18.67
C LEU A 3 -8.02 26.57 17.15
N MET A 4 -6.85 26.81 16.54
CA MET A 4 -6.60 26.47 15.15
C MET A 4 -6.55 24.94 15.07
N THR A 5 -7.71 24.32 14.88
CA THR A 5 -7.82 22.92 14.49
C THR A 5 -7.23 22.80 13.09
N ASN A 6 -5.96 22.43 13.02
CA ASN A 6 -5.29 21.99 11.80
C ASN A 6 -6.18 20.93 11.11
N PRO A 7 -6.71 21.16 9.90
CA PRO A 7 -7.65 20.23 9.27
C PRO A 7 -6.96 19.04 8.58
N THR A 8 -5.70 18.72 8.89
CA THR A 8 -4.91 17.78 8.08
C THR A 8 -4.12 16.76 8.90
N GLN A 9 -4.66 16.33 10.04
CA GLN A 9 -4.39 14.98 10.54
C GLN A 9 -5.67 14.17 10.42
N ALA A 10 -6.03 13.83 9.19
CA ALA A 10 -6.81 12.63 8.98
C ALA A 10 -5.95 11.48 9.53
N VAL A 11 -6.21 11.06 10.77
CA VAL A 11 -5.80 9.74 11.23
C VAL A 11 -6.54 8.78 10.33
N LEU A 12 -5.96 8.46 9.17
CA LEU A 12 -6.48 7.44 8.29
C LEU A 12 -6.52 6.16 9.12
N THR A 13 -7.73 5.75 9.45
CA THR A 13 -7.97 4.51 10.18
C THR A 13 -7.40 3.36 9.35
N LEU A 14 -7.03 2.27 10.00
CA LEU A 14 -6.48 1.11 9.30
C LEU A 14 -7.44 0.63 8.19
N ASP A 15 -8.74 0.66 8.48
CA ASP A 15 -9.80 0.35 7.52
C ASP A 15 -9.79 1.29 6.31
N ALA A 16 -9.56 2.59 6.51
CA ALA A 16 -9.46 3.54 5.39
C ALA A 16 -8.25 3.24 4.49
N LEU A 17 -7.11 2.84 5.07
CA LEU A 17 -5.92 2.45 4.30
C LEU A 17 -6.17 1.15 3.52
N VAL A 18 -6.79 0.17 4.16
CA VAL A 18 -7.17 -1.11 3.53
C VAL A 18 -8.18 -0.89 2.40
N ASP A 19 -9.20 -0.06 2.63
CA ASP A 19 -10.20 0.30 1.63
C ASP A 19 -9.58 1.07 0.45
N THR A 20 -8.64 1.98 0.74
CA THR A 20 -7.87 2.69 -0.30
C THR A 20 -7.10 1.71 -1.17
N CYS A 21 -6.41 0.73 -0.58
CA CYS A 21 -5.71 -0.32 -1.34
C CYS A 21 -6.64 -1.15 -2.23
N ALA A 22 -7.89 -1.37 -1.81
CA ALA A 22 -8.89 -2.08 -2.58
C ALA A 22 -9.49 -1.23 -3.71
N ARG A 23 -9.68 0.08 -3.51
CA ARG A 23 -10.47 0.92 -4.41
C ARG A 23 -9.68 1.88 -5.30
N PHE A 24 -8.40 2.14 -5.03
CA PHE A 24 -7.64 3.08 -5.86
C PHE A 24 -7.59 2.66 -7.33
N ASP A 25 -7.53 3.60 -8.25
CA ASP A 25 -7.34 3.33 -9.68
C ASP A 25 -5.84 3.24 -9.99
N PRO A 26 -5.30 2.10 -10.44
CA PRO A 26 -3.89 1.98 -10.82
C PRO A 26 -3.52 2.74 -12.10
N SER A 27 -4.52 3.13 -12.89
CA SER A 27 -4.36 3.92 -14.13
C SER A 27 -4.12 5.40 -13.81
N ASP A 28 -4.65 5.87 -12.67
CA ASP A 28 -4.44 7.23 -12.17
C ASP A 28 -3.03 7.35 -11.56
N ALA A 29 -2.19 8.19 -12.18
CA ALA A 29 -0.79 8.36 -11.79
C ALA A 29 -0.64 8.95 -10.39
N ASP A 30 -1.54 9.86 -9.97
CA ASP A 30 -1.49 10.50 -8.67
C ASP A 30 -1.91 9.52 -7.58
N GLN A 31 -2.98 8.74 -7.81
CA GLN A 31 -3.37 7.68 -6.88
C GLN A 31 -2.29 6.61 -6.76
N ARG A 32 -1.66 6.21 -7.88
CA ARG A 32 -0.56 5.25 -7.87
C ARG A 32 0.64 5.79 -7.07
N LEU A 33 0.97 7.06 -7.24
CA LEU A 33 2.04 7.72 -6.48
C LEU A 33 1.71 7.77 -4.99
N ILE A 34 0.50 8.18 -4.61
CA ILE A 34 0.05 8.25 -3.21
C ILE A 34 0.08 6.86 -2.57
N VAL A 35 -0.46 5.84 -3.22
CA VAL A 35 -0.48 4.48 -2.67
C VAL A 35 0.95 3.95 -2.50
N ARG A 36 1.83 4.17 -3.48
CA ARG A 36 3.23 3.73 -3.43
C ARG A 36 4.05 4.45 -2.35
N THR A 37 3.84 5.75 -2.17
CA THR A 37 4.68 6.61 -1.30
C THR A 37 4.14 6.74 0.11
N MET A 38 2.84 6.63 0.31
CA MET A 38 2.18 6.83 1.60
C MET A 38 1.54 5.54 2.12
N VAL A 39 0.60 4.97 1.36
CA VAL A 39 -0.25 3.88 1.87
C VAL A 39 0.55 2.59 2.11
N VAL A 40 1.39 2.19 1.14
CA VAL A 40 2.24 0.99 1.24
C VAL A 40 3.22 1.08 2.44
N PRO A 41 4.00 2.17 2.62
CA PRO A 41 4.85 2.32 3.80
C PRO A 41 4.08 2.35 5.12
N MET A 42 2.88 2.97 5.15
CA MET A 42 2.05 3.01 6.36
C MET A 42 1.52 1.62 6.74
N LEU A 43 1.04 0.84 5.78
CA LEU A 43 0.60 -0.54 5.99
C LEU A 43 1.77 -1.44 6.40
N ALA A 44 2.93 -1.32 5.75
CA ALA A 44 4.12 -2.09 6.12
C ALA A 44 4.60 -1.76 7.55
N ARG A 45 4.56 -0.48 7.95
CA ARG A 45 4.86 -0.08 9.33
C ARG A 45 3.86 -0.69 10.31
N ARG A 46 2.57 -0.72 9.96
CA ARG A 46 1.54 -1.34 10.81
C ARG A 46 1.70 -2.84 10.92
N LEU A 47 2.07 -3.52 9.84
CA LEU A 47 2.33 -4.96 9.84
C LEU A 47 3.47 -5.32 10.81
N LYS A 48 4.57 -4.56 10.79
CA LYS A 48 5.68 -4.73 11.75
C LYS A 48 5.23 -4.56 13.21
N TRP A 49 4.40 -3.56 13.48
CA TRP A 49 3.84 -3.37 14.82
C TRP A 49 2.93 -4.52 15.25
N LEU A 50 2.08 -5.03 14.34
CA LEU A 50 1.21 -6.18 14.60
C LEU A 50 2.01 -7.46 14.83
N GLU A 51 3.12 -7.65 14.11
CA GLU A 51 4.03 -8.77 14.33
C GLU A 51 4.63 -8.74 15.75
N LEU A 52 5.09 -7.57 16.21
CA LEU A 52 5.60 -7.40 17.57
C LEU A 52 4.51 -7.66 18.62
N LEU A 53 3.29 -7.19 18.37
CA LEU A 53 2.15 -7.46 19.25
C LEU A 53 1.79 -8.95 19.30
N LEU A 54 1.85 -9.66 18.17
CA LEU A 54 1.64 -11.11 18.14
C LEU A 54 2.75 -11.88 18.85
N ARG A 55 4.00 -11.41 18.79
CA ARG A 55 5.09 -12.01 19.57
C ARG A 55 4.87 -11.85 21.08
N ALA A 56 4.35 -10.69 21.51
CA ALA A 56 4.03 -10.44 22.91
C ALA A 56 2.75 -11.17 23.37
N CYS A 57 1.73 -11.24 22.51
CA CYS A 57 0.42 -11.82 22.79
C CYS A 57 -0.04 -12.74 21.64
N PRO A 58 0.52 -13.97 21.53
CA PRO A 58 0.29 -14.84 20.38
C PRO A 58 -1.12 -15.43 20.26
N HIS A 59 -1.88 -15.37 21.35
CA HIS A 59 -3.22 -15.94 21.46
C HIS A 59 -4.34 -14.95 21.13
N SER A 60 -4.00 -13.73 20.69
CA SER A 60 -5.02 -12.73 20.32
C SER A 60 -5.60 -13.01 18.93
N PRO A 61 -6.84 -13.52 18.82
CA PRO A 61 -7.45 -13.77 17.51
C PRO A 61 -7.69 -12.47 16.74
N ALA A 62 -8.01 -11.37 17.45
CA ALA A 62 -8.24 -10.07 16.85
C ALA A 62 -6.97 -9.50 16.21
N THR A 63 -5.83 -9.60 16.90
CA THR A 63 -4.54 -9.13 16.35
C THR A 63 -4.11 -9.97 15.16
N ARG A 64 -4.37 -11.29 15.18
CA ARG A 64 -4.09 -12.18 14.05
C ARG A 64 -4.95 -11.84 12.83
N ALA A 65 -6.26 -11.67 13.02
CA ALA A 65 -7.17 -11.27 11.94
C ALA A 65 -6.76 -9.94 11.30
N MET A 66 -6.38 -8.96 12.14
CA MET A 66 -5.90 -7.66 11.67
C MET A 66 -4.56 -7.76 10.93
N PHE A 67 -3.64 -8.62 11.38
CA PHE A 67 -2.38 -8.88 10.67
C PHE A 67 -2.64 -9.43 9.26
N GLU A 68 -3.47 -10.48 9.15
CA GLU A 68 -3.79 -11.08 7.85
C GLU A 68 -4.53 -10.10 6.92
N GLN A 69 -5.41 -9.25 7.45
CA GLN A 69 -6.12 -8.24 6.67
C GLN A 69 -5.14 -7.22 6.07
N VAL A 70 -4.21 -6.71 6.89
CA VAL A 70 -3.19 -5.75 6.44
C VAL A 70 -2.22 -6.38 5.44
N GLU A 71 -1.81 -7.62 5.68
CA GLU A 71 -0.95 -8.37 4.76
C GLU A 71 -1.62 -8.57 3.40
N ARG A 72 -2.89 -8.99 3.37
CA ARG A 72 -3.68 -9.12 2.13
C ARG A 72 -3.83 -7.78 1.41
N ALA A 73 -4.12 -6.70 2.12
CA ALA A 73 -4.25 -5.37 1.54
C ALA A 73 -2.93 -4.89 0.90
N LEU A 74 -1.80 -5.13 1.59
CA LEU A 74 -0.47 -4.78 1.10
C LEU A 74 -0.09 -5.58 -0.15
N ALA A 75 -0.35 -6.89 -0.15
CA ALA A 75 -0.10 -7.75 -1.30
C ALA A 75 -0.95 -7.34 -2.51
N CYS A 76 -2.23 -7.02 -2.28
CA CYS A 76 -3.15 -6.52 -3.31
C CYS A 76 -2.68 -5.16 -3.88
N ALA A 77 -2.31 -4.21 -3.01
CA ALA A 77 -1.81 -2.92 -3.48
C ALA A 77 -0.51 -3.09 -4.30
N SER A 78 0.40 -3.93 -3.83
CA SER A 78 1.69 -4.16 -4.51
C SER A 78 1.50 -4.79 -5.88
N SER A 79 0.65 -5.82 -6.02
CA SER A 79 0.38 -6.45 -7.32
C SER A 79 -0.26 -5.49 -8.32
N ARG A 80 -1.14 -4.60 -7.85
CA ARG A 80 -1.79 -3.57 -8.67
C ARG A 80 -0.85 -2.42 -9.04
N LEU A 81 0.08 -2.07 -8.14
CA LEU A 81 1.10 -1.05 -8.38
C LEU A 81 2.16 -1.51 -9.39
N ASP A 82 2.52 -2.79 -9.36
CA ASP A 82 3.57 -3.33 -10.24
C ASP A 82 3.11 -3.44 -11.70
N GLY A 83 1.79 -3.49 -11.95
CA GLY A 83 1.18 -3.51 -13.29
C GLY A 83 1.73 -4.63 -14.19
N PRO A 84 1.29 -4.74 -15.44
CA PRO A 84 2.05 -5.49 -16.42
C PRO A 84 3.38 -4.74 -16.59
N ARG A 85 4.51 -5.33 -16.16
CA ARG A 85 5.83 -4.85 -16.59
C ARG A 85 5.82 -4.84 -18.11
N LEU A 86 5.64 -3.67 -18.70
CA LEU A 86 5.89 -3.50 -20.12
C LEU A 86 7.33 -3.96 -20.34
N PRO A 87 7.57 -4.93 -21.26
CA PRO A 87 8.94 -5.30 -21.59
C PRO A 87 9.68 -4.03 -22.02
N PRO A 88 10.95 -3.85 -21.61
CA PRO A 88 11.70 -2.66 -21.94
C PRO A 88 11.69 -2.48 -23.47
N ALA A 89 11.18 -1.34 -23.93
CA ALA A 89 11.10 -0.95 -25.33
C ALA A 89 12.49 -0.58 -25.88
N GLY A 90 13.45 -1.50 -25.74
CA GLY A 90 14.84 -1.36 -26.16
C GLY A 90 15.35 -2.49 -27.05
N ALA A 91 14.53 -3.50 -27.34
CA ALA A 91 14.84 -4.53 -28.33
C ALA A 91 14.16 -4.23 -29.68
N ALA A 92 14.31 -2.99 -30.17
CA ALA A 92 14.13 -2.71 -31.58
C ALA A 92 15.47 -3.01 -32.25
N ASP A 93 15.60 -4.27 -32.63
CA ASP A 93 16.69 -4.87 -33.36
C ASP A 93 17.12 -3.98 -34.54
N THR A 94 18.42 -3.70 -34.58
CA THR A 94 19.06 -2.88 -35.61
C THR A 94 19.23 -3.75 -36.86
N ALA A 95 18.14 -3.97 -37.60
CA ALA A 95 18.19 -4.63 -38.90
C ALA A 95 18.40 -3.58 -40.01
N GLN A 96 19.67 -3.26 -40.29
CA GLN A 96 20.10 -2.49 -41.44
C GLN A 96 20.28 -3.45 -42.63
N PRO A 97 19.59 -3.28 -43.78
CA PRO A 97 19.94 -4.03 -44.99
C PRO A 97 21.02 -3.30 -45.78
N ALA A 98 21.86 -4.10 -46.42
CA ALA A 98 22.97 -3.74 -47.29
C ALA A 98 22.53 -3.21 -48.66
#